data_AF-A0A7Z2VI68-F1
#
_entry.id   AF-A0A7Z2VI68-F1
#
_cell.length_a   1.000
_cell.length_b   1.000
_cell.length_c   1.000
_cell.angle_alpha   90.00
_cell.angle_beta   90.00
_cell.angle_gamma   90.00
#
_symmetry.space_group_name_H-M   'P 1'
#
loop_
_entity.id
_entity.type
_entity.pdbx_description
1 polymer ?
#
loop_
_entity_poly.entity_id
_entity_poly.type
_entity_poly.pdbx_seq_one_letter_code
_entity_poly.pdbx_strand_id
1 'polypeptide(L)'
;MKARKLILLTLTFTLLCGSVAYADTVTQKWRVLVNKKWEEGSDGVIVDNKAYISSQVVSDKLQAIVIKDDSDKKISVFKPNVHMLTSSGSDIFAEVKQSKTAKFNTFIQVDSLKTEISALKLTIANPYGEETLIEQRKSGDSDFPDGKNDFWITMKDISYNFDSVGIYTLRFSVKPAGETSFQVVSEKTIASKS
;
A
#
# COMPACT_ATOMS: atom_id res chain seq x y z
N MET A 1 0.04 -9.56 64.13
CA MET A 1 0.78 -8.72 63.15
C MET A 1 1.01 -9.40 61.80
N LYS A 2 1.33 -10.71 61.75
CA LYS A 2 1.63 -11.42 60.48
C LYS A 2 0.43 -11.53 59.53
N ALA A 3 -0.76 -11.86 60.05
CA ALA A 3 -1.99 -11.98 59.23
C ALA A 3 -2.45 -10.65 58.60
N ARG A 4 -2.38 -9.53 59.34
CA ARG A 4 -2.72 -8.20 58.80
C ARG A 4 -1.79 -7.77 57.65
N LYS A 5 -0.50 -8.06 57.77
CA LYS A 5 0.48 -7.78 56.71
C LYS A 5 0.26 -8.67 55.47
N LEU A 6 -0.13 -9.93 55.68
CA LEU A 6 -0.45 -10.86 54.60
C LEU A 6 -1.67 -10.40 53.80
N ILE A 7 -2.76 -10.02 54.48
CA ILE A 7 -3.99 -9.53 53.83
C ILE A 7 -3.72 -8.27 53.02
N LEU A 8 -2.94 -7.34 53.58
CA LEU A 8 -2.57 -6.11 52.87
C LEU A 8 -1.75 -6.43 51.61
N LEU A 9 -0.80 -7.36 51.70
CA LEU A 9 0.01 -7.78 50.56
C LEU A 9 -0.84 -8.44 49.46
N THR A 10 -1.75 -9.33 49.84
CA THR A 10 -2.67 -9.99 48.90
C THR A 10 -3.57 -8.97 48.23
N LEU A 11 -4.14 -8.01 48.97
CA LEU A 11 -4.99 -6.96 48.41
C LEU A 11 -4.22 -6.10 47.40
N THR A 12 -2.99 -5.70 47.73
CA THR A 12 -2.13 -4.92 46.83
C THR A 12 -1.80 -5.71 45.57
N PHE A 13 -1.44 -7.00 45.68
CA PHE A 13 -1.21 -7.83 44.50
C PHE A 13 -2.48 -8.05 43.67
N THR A 14 -3.65 -8.22 44.28
CA THR A 14 -4.91 -8.34 43.53
C THR A 14 -5.28 -7.04 42.82
N LEU A 15 -5.03 -5.87 43.43
CA LEU A 15 -5.25 -4.57 42.79
C LEU A 15 -4.26 -4.31 41.64
N LEU A 16 -2.99 -4.72 41.79
CA LEU A 16 -1.97 -4.62 40.74
C LEU A 16 -2.25 -5.61 39.60
N CYS A 17 -2.60 -6.86 39.89
CA CYS A 17 -2.94 -7.85 38.85
C CYS A 17 -4.28 -7.53 38.16
N GLY A 18 -5.27 -7.00 38.88
CA GLY A 18 -6.56 -6.61 38.32
C GLY A 18 -6.47 -5.41 37.38
N SER A 19 -5.62 -4.43 37.68
CA SER A 19 -5.41 -3.26 36.82
C SER A 19 -4.64 -3.61 35.53
N VAL A 20 -3.71 -4.58 35.57
CA VAL A 20 -3.02 -5.08 34.37
C VAL A 20 -3.96 -5.87 33.45
N ALA A 21 -4.91 -6.64 34.00
CA ALA A 21 -5.91 -7.36 33.19
C ALA A 21 -6.92 -6.44 32.49
N TYR A 22 -7.16 -5.23 33.03
CA TYR A 22 -8.02 -4.23 32.41
C TYR A 22 -7.32 -3.40 31.31
N ALA A 23 -5.99 -3.38 31.26
CA ALA A 23 -5.26 -2.72 30.18
C ALA A 23 -5.42 -3.47 28.84
N ASP A 24 -5.52 -4.80 28.87
CA ASP A 24 -5.67 -5.66 27.68
C ASP A 24 -7.10 -5.64 27.11
N THR A 25 -8.08 -5.09 27.86
CA THR A 25 -9.49 -4.93 27.42
C THR A 25 -9.81 -3.57 26.80
N VAL A 26 -8.87 -2.61 26.81
CA VAL A 26 -9.11 -1.24 26.31
C VAL A 26 -9.03 -1.14 24.78
N THR A 27 -8.49 -2.14 24.09
CA THR A 27 -8.44 -2.17 22.62
C THR A 27 -9.42 -3.20 22.08
N GLN A 28 -10.67 -2.79 21.89
CA GLN A 28 -11.60 -3.57 21.09
C GLN A 28 -11.02 -3.68 19.67
N LYS A 29 -10.73 -4.92 19.23
CA LYS A 29 -10.27 -5.23 17.87
C LYS A 29 -11.44 -5.22 16.91
N TRP A 30 -11.30 -4.48 15.81
CA TRP A 30 -12.31 -4.33 14.77
C TRP A 30 -11.78 -4.83 13.44
N ARG A 31 -12.69 -5.41 12.65
CA ARG A 31 -12.39 -5.86 11.29
C ARG A 31 -12.57 -4.68 10.34
N VAL A 32 -11.65 -4.55 9.39
CA VAL A 32 -11.70 -3.52 8.36
C VAL A 32 -12.16 -4.14 7.05
N LEU A 33 -13.09 -3.46 6.37
CA LEU A 33 -13.61 -3.87 5.06
C LEU A 33 -13.22 -2.81 4.03
N VAL A 34 -12.42 -3.18 3.03
CA VAL A 34 -12.05 -2.29 1.93
C VAL A 34 -12.54 -2.89 0.62
N ASN A 35 -13.28 -2.11 -0.18
CA ASN A 35 -13.83 -2.57 -1.47
C ASN A 35 -14.57 -3.92 -1.39
N LYS A 36 -15.38 -4.10 -0.33
CA LYS A 36 -16.15 -5.33 -0.04
C LYS A 36 -15.29 -6.57 0.24
N LYS A 37 -13.99 -6.42 0.50
CA LYS A 37 -13.10 -7.48 0.95
C LYS A 37 -12.68 -7.21 2.40
N TRP A 38 -12.72 -8.25 3.23
CA TRP A 38 -12.24 -8.16 4.60
C TRP A 38 -10.71 -8.20 4.60
N GLU A 39 -10.10 -7.29 5.34
CA GLU A 39 -8.65 -7.37 5.58
C GLU A 39 -8.35 -8.51 6.56
N GLU A 40 -7.25 -9.20 6.29
CA GLU A 40 -6.81 -10.34 7.09
C GLU A 40 -6.13 -9.85 8.37
N GLY A 41 -6.87 -9.83 9.48
CA GLY A 41 -6.31 -9.50 10.78
C GLY A 41 -7.19 -8.58 11.62
N SER A 42 -6.58 -8.03 12.68
CA SER A 42 -7.18 -7.00 13.53
C SER A 42 -6.63 -5.63 13.15
N ASP A 43 -6.92 -5.20 11.92
CA ASP A 43 -6.41 -3.95 11.35
C ASP A 43 -7.16 -2.71 11.82
N GLY A 44 -8.17 -2.87 12.69
CA GLY A 44 -8.91 -1.79 13.30
C GLY A 44 -8.90 -1.88 14.82
N VAL A 45 -8.82 -0.74 15.49
CA VAL A 45 -9.04 -0.64 16.94
C VAL A 45 -9.86 0.59 17.28
N ILE A 46 -10.65 0.52 18.35
CA ILE A 46 -11.30 1.69 18.95
C ILE A 46 -10.54 2.08 20.21
N VAL A 47 -10.12 3.33 20.29
CA VAL A 47 -9.52 3.95 21.48
C VAL A 47 -10.19 5.30 21.69
N ASP A 48 -10.65 5.60 22.91
CA ASP A 48 -11.32 6.86 23.24
C ASP A 48 -12.45 7.23 22.27
N ASN A 49 -13.27 6.24 21.90
CA ASN A 49 -14.39 6.39 20.96
C ASN A 49 -13.98 6.88 19.55
N LYS A 50 -12.71 6.71 19.19
CA LYS A 50 -12.16 6.98 17.85
C LYS A 50 -11.71 5.67 17.21
N ALA A 51 -12.04 5.52 15.94
CA ALA A 51 -11.60 4.38 15.14
C ALA A 51 -10.23 4.66 14.54
N TYR A 52 -9.32 3.72 14.74
CA TYR A 52 -8.00 3.69 14.14
C TYR A 52 -7.90 2.49 13.24
N ILE A 53 -7.24 2.67 12.10
CA ILE A 53 -6.89 1.57 11.21
C ILE A 53 -5.37 1.48 11.06
N SER A 54 -4.87 0.28 10.81
CA SER A 54 -3.45 0.04 10.58
C SER A 54 -2.94 0.93 9.44
N SER A 55 -1.74 1.48 9.62
CA SER A 55 -1.02 2.19 8.56
C SER A 55 -0.80 1.34 7.31
N GLN A 56 -0.77 0.00 7.46
CA GLN A 56 -0.64 -0.93 6.34
C GLN A 56 -1.89 -0.92 5.47
N VAL A 57 -3.09 -0.91 6.05
CA VAL A 57 -4.34 -0.77 5.27
C VAL A 57 -4.33 0.55 4.48
N VAL A 58 -3.87 1.63 5.11
CA VAL A 58 -3.74 2.93 4.43
C VAL A 58 -2.74 2.86 3.27
N SER A 59 -1.59 2.22 3.46
CA SER A 59 -0.58 2.12 2.39
C SER A 59 -1.02 1.17 1.27
N ASP A 60 -1.35 -0.08 1.62
CA ASP A 60 -1.54 -1.17 0.67
C ASP A 60 -2.89 -1.12 -0.03
N LYS A 61 -3.95 -0.69 0.68
CA LYS A 61 -5.33 -0.75 0.17
C LYS A 61 -5.86 0.59 -0.31
N LEU A 62 -5.42 1.68 0.33
CA LEU A 62 -5.77 3.04 -0.11
C LEU A 62 -4.71 3.65 -1.02
N GLN A 63 -3.66 2.91 -1.37
CA GLN A 63 -2.63 3.32 -2.33
C GLN A 63 -2.02 4.69 -1.95
N ALA A 64 -1.69 4.82 -0.67
CA ALA A 64 -1.09 6.02 -0.10
C ALA A 64 0.35 5.75 0.32
N ILE A 65 1.17 6.79 0.28
CA ILE A 65 2.51 6.77 0.81
C ILE A 65 2.42 7.04 2.31
N VAL A 66 2.87 6.10 3.13
CA VAL A 66 2.95 6.25 4.58
C VAL A 66 4.41 6.25 5.00
N ILE A 67 4.82 7.31 5.69
CA ILE A 67 6.16 7.47 6.24
C ILE A 67 6.04 7.54 7.76
N LYS A 68 6.79 6.70 8.46
CA LYS A 68 6.85 6.68 9.93
C LYS A 68 8.18 7.28 10.37
N ASP A 69 8.09 8.37 11.11
CA ASP A 69 9.23 8.96 11.78
C ASP A 69 9.20 8.59 13.26
N ASP A 70 10.05 7.63 13.64
CA ASP A 70 10.13 7.15 15.02
C ASP A 70 10.80 8.15 15.96
N SER A 71 11.56 9.12 15.43
CA SER A 71 12.23 10.15 16.23
C SER A 71 11.24 11.21 16.69
N ASP A 72 10.39 11.69 15.77
CA ASP A 72 9.36 12.70 16.03
C ASP A 72 8.01 12.10 16.46
N LYS A 73 7.89 10.77 16.52
CA LYS A 73 6.63 10.04 16.75
C LYS A 73 5.52 10.51 15.80
N LYS A 74 5.88 10.69 14.53
CA LYS A 74 5.02 11.26 13.49
C LYS A 74 4.75 10.23 12.40
N ILE A 75 3.49 10.12 11.99
CA ILE A 75 3.09 9.38 10.80
C ILE A 75 2.64 10.39 9.76
N SER A 76 3.29 10.41 8.60
CA SER A 76 2.91 11.25 7.46
C SER A 76 2.24 10.37 6.41
N VAL A 77 1.07 10.80 5.93
CA VAL A 77 0.33 10.10 4.88
C VAL A 77 0.19 11.04 3.68
N PHE A 78 0.70 10.62 2.53
CA PHE A 78 0.58 11.33 1.27
C PHE A 78 -0.21 10.49 0.27
N LYS A 79 -1.33 11.01 -0.23
CA LYS A 79 -2.16 10.35 -1.25
C LYS A 79 -2.07 11.15 -2.55
N PRO A 80 -1.12 10.83 -3.45
CA PRO A 80 -1.13 11.43 -4.77
C PRO A 80 -2.34 10.91 -5.57
N ASN A 81 -2.79 11.74 -6.51
CA ASN A 81 -3.73 11.32 -7.54
C ASN A 81 -2.92 10.73 -8.68
N VAL A 82 -3.19 9.47 -9.01
CA VAL A 82 -2.41 8.77 -10.04
C VAL A 82 -3.36 8.10 -11.01
N HIS A 83 -3.27 8.50 -12.27
CA HIS A 83 -4.05 7.95 -13.36
C HIS A 83 -3.15 7.18 -14.31
N MET A 84 -3.56 5.96 -14.65
CA MET A 84 -2.84 5.09 -15.57
C MET A 84 -3.69 4.82 -16.80
N LEU A 85 -3.12 5.02 -17.98
CA LEU A 85 -3.70 4.66 -19.26
C LEU A 85 -2.73 3.75 -20.01
N THR A 86 -3.21 2.60 -20.43
CA THR A 86 -2.44 1.64 -21.23
C THR A 86 -2.86 1.75 -22.68
N SER A 87 -1.88 1.73 -23.58
CA SER A 87 -2.10 1.89 -25.01
C SER A 87 -1.28 0.89 -25.81
N SER A 88 -1.85 0.40 -26.90
CA SER A 88 -1.20 -0.44 -27.91
C SER A 88 -1.23 0.30 -29.24
N GLY A 89 -0.16 1.02 -29.56
CA GLY A 89 -0.17 1.97 -30.67
C GLY A 89 -1.08 3.15 -30.37
N SER A 90 -2.09 3.39 -31.20
CA SER A 90 -3.09 4.45 -31.02
C SER A 90 -4.27 4.07 -30.13
N ASP A 91 -4.43 2.78 -29.83
CA ASP A 91 -5.65 2.25 -29.21
C ASP A 91 -5.48 2.05 -27.71
N ILE A 92 -6.54 2.33 -26.96
CA ILE A 92 -6.59 2.03 -25.52
C ILE A 92 -6.54 0.51 -25.34
N PHE A 93 -5.59 0.05 -24.53
CA PHE A 93 -5.36 -1.36 -24.27
C PHE A 93 -5.87 -1.74 -22.88
N ALA A 94 -7.04 -2.38 -22.79
CA ALA A 94 -7.61 -2.82 -21.51
C ALA A 94 -7.90 -4.33 -21.48
N GLU A 95 -7.88 -5.00 -22.63
CA GLU A 95 -8.22 -6.40 -22.77
C GLU A 95 -7.31 -7.09 -23.79
N VAL A 96 -7.08 -8.38 -23.58
CA VAL A 96 -6.24 -9.21 -24.44
C VAL A 96 -6.80 -10.63 -24.47
N LYS A 97 -6.55 -11.35 -25.57
CA LYS A 97 -6.84 -12.79 -25.62
C LYS A 97 -5.73 -13.58 -24.92
N GLN A 98 -6.10 -14.64 -24.23
CA GLN A 98 -5.15 -15.56 -23.58
C GLN A 98 -4.12 -16.07 -24.59
N SER A 99 -2.92 -16.36 -24.08
CA SER A 99 -1.78 -16.92 -24.83
C SER A 99 -1.35 -16.04 -26.00
N LYS A 100 -1.69 -14.74 -25.93
CA LYS A 100 -1.12 -13.73 -26.81
C LYS A 100 -0.06 -12.95 -26.07
N THR A 101 1.05 -12.77 -26.77
CA THR A 101 1.97 -11.68 -26.46
C THR A 101 1.38 -10.38 -26.98
N ALA A 102 1.18 -9.41 -26.11
CA ALA A 102 0.75 -8.07 -26.48
C ALA A 102 1.89 -7.07 -26.28
N LYS A 103 1.98 -6.12 -27.21
CA LYS A 103 2.86 -4.96 -27.11
C LYS A 103 2.05 -3.76 -26.68
N PHE A 104 2.41 -3.12 -25.58
CA PHE A 104 1.71 -1.95 -25.06
C PHE A 104 2.66 -1.09 -24.23
N ASN A 105 2.26 0.13 -23.94
CA ASN A 105 2.91 0.98 -22.95
C ASN A 105 1.89 1.50 -21.94
N THR A 106 2.39 2.18 -20.91
CA THR A 106 1.56 2.83 -19.90
C THR A 106 1.94 4.29 -19.78
N PHE A 107 0.99 5.16 -20.06
CA PHE A 107 1.04 6.58 -19.70
C PHE A 107 0.53 6.75 -18.27
N ILE A 108 1.30 7.47 -17.45
CA ILE A 108 0.98 7.72 -16.05
C ILE A 108 1.00 9.22 -15.81
N GLN A 109 -0.11 9.72 -15.27
CA GLN A 109 -0.20 11.06 -14.72
C GLN A 109 -0.17 10.96 -13.20
N VAL A 110 0.68 11.76 -12.57
CA VAL A 110 0.77 11.91 -11.12
C VAL A 110 0.52 13.37 -10.79
N ASP A 111 -0.43 13.64 -9.91
CA ASP A 111 -0.72 14.97 -9.39
C ASP A 111 -0.69 14.97 -7.85
N SER A 112 -0.37 16.11 -7.25
CA SER A 112 -0.32 16.32 -5.80
C SER A 112 0.65 15.40 -5.05
N LEU A 113 1.78 15.03 -5.66
CA LEU A 113 2.86 14.33 -4.98
C LEU A 113 3.61 15.30 -4.05
N LYS A 114 3.23 15.31 -2.77
CA LYS A 114 3.78 16.23 -1.75
C LYS A 114 5.00 15.68 -1.01
N THR A 115 5.68 14.69 -1.58
CA THR A 115 6.89 14.08 -1.02
C THR A 115 7.90 13.83 -2.12
N GLU A 116 9.18 14.03 -1.82
CA GLU A 116 10.24 13.67 -2.75
C GLU A 116 10.30 12.14 -2.92
N ILE A 117 10.59 11.71 -4.14
CA ILE A 117 10.75 10.29 -4.48
C ILE A 117 12.14 10.06 -5.06
N SER A 118 12.74 8.94 -4.69
CA SER A 118 14.07 8.52 -5.16
C SER A 118 14.00 7.48 -6.28
N ALA A 119 12.86 6.81 -6.44
CA ALA A 119 12.63 5.86 -7.52
C ALA A 119 11.14 5.65 -7.79
N LEU A 120 10.83 5.15 -8.98
CA LEU A 120 9.52 4.69 -9.40
C LEU A 120 9.65 3.35 -10.11
N LYS A 121 8.61 2.52 -10.06
CA LYS A 121 8.56 1.25 -10.80
C LYS A 121 7.15 0.93 -11.27
N LEU A 122 7.10 0.21 -12.38
CA LEU A 122 5.90 -0.44 -12.89
C LEU A 122 6.11 -1.96 -12.80
N THR A 123 5.17 -2.67 -12.19
CA THR A 123 5.13 -4.14 -12.20
C THR A 123 3.80 -4.61 -12.77
N ILE A 124 3.75 -5.85 -13.24
CA ILE A 124 2.51 -6.54 -13.62
C ILE A 124 2.37 -7.81 -12.79
N ALA A 125 1.25 -7.95 -12.10
CA ALA A 125 0.88 -9.18 -11.41
C ALA A 125 -0.05 -10.01 -12.27
N ASN A 126 0.19 -11.32 -12.36
CA ASN A 126 -0.72 -12.25 -13.03
C ASN A 126 -1.97 -12.53 -12.16
N PRO A 127 -2.98 -13.26 -12.67
CA PRO A 127 -4.19 -13.58 -11.92
C PRO A 127 -3.96 -14.38 -10.63
N TYR A 128 -2.78 -15.00 -10.48
CA TYR A 128 -2.38 -15.74 -9.28
C TYR A 128 -1.53 -14.90 -8.31
N GLY A 129 -1.23 -13.64 -8.66
CA GLY A 129 -0.49 -12.71 -7.83
C GLY A 129 1.03 -12.72 -8.04
N GLU A 130 1.55 -13.49 -9.00
CA GLU A 130 2.99 -13.48 -9.30
C GLU A 130 3.35 -12.18 -10.03
N GLU A 131 4.30 -11.43 -9.48
CA GLU A 131 4.73 -10.14 -10.02
C GLU A 131 5.91 -10.26 -10.98
N THR A 132 5.84 -9.51 -12.07
CA THR A 132 6.96 -9.29 -13.00
C THR A 132 7.31 -7.81 -13.01
N LEU A 133 8.59 -7.48 -12.86
CA LEU A 133 9.09 -6.12 -13.02
C LEU A 133 9.03 -5.73 -14.50
N ILE A 134 8.36 -4.62 -14.81
CA ILE A 134 8.27 -4.08 -16.16
C ILE A 134 9.34 -3.02 -16.38
N GLU A 135 9.37 -2.02 -15.51
CA GLU A 135 10.29 -0.90 -15.62
C GLU A 135 10.56 -0.31 -14.23
N GLN A 136 11.76 0.23 -14.05
CA GLN A 136 12.12 1.01 -12.88
C GLN A 136 13.01 2.18 -13.31
N ARG A 137 12.75 3.36 -12.76
CA ARG A 137 13.60 4.55 -12.91
C ARG A 137 13.98 5.10 -11.54
N LYS A 138 15.16 5.71 -11.45
CA LYS A 138 15.70 6.30 -10.23
C LYS A 138 16.03 7.77 -10.45
N SER A 139 16.06 8.52 -9.36
CA SER A 139 16.55 9.91 -9.38
C SER A 139 17.96 9.96 -9.97
N GLY A 140 18.15 10.82 -10.96
CA GLY A 140 19.39 10.93 -11.73
C GLY A 140 19.35 10.25 -13.11
N ASP A 141 18.35 9.39 -13.38
CA ASP A 141 18.09 8.92 -14.74
C ASP A 141 17.56 10.09 -15.59
N SER A 142 17.96 10.16 -16.86
CA SER A 142 17.58 11.28 -17.76
C SER A 142 16.08 11.39 -18.03
N ASP A 143 15.34 10.31 -17.79
CA ASP A 143 13.90 10.18 -18.01
C ASP A 143 13.12 10.05 -16.68
N PHE A 144 13.75 10.42 -15.56
CA PHE A 144 13.10 10.55 -14.26
C PHE A 144 12.37 11.91 -14.16
N PRO A 145 11.15 11.98 -13.61
CA PRO A 145 10.45 13.24 -13.44
C PRO A 145 11.19 14.16 -12.44
N ASP A 146 11.41 15.43 -12.81
CA ASP A 146 12.24 16.41 -12.09
C ASP A 146 11.68 16.90 -10.74
N GLY A 147 11.26 16.01 -9.84
CA GLY A 147 10.88 16.35 -8.46
C GLY A 147 9.70 17.31 -8.33
N LYS A 148 8.91 17.52 -9.39
CA LYS A 148 7.69 18.34 -9.37
C LYS A 148 6.57 17.58 -8.68
N ASN A 149 5.69 18.33 -8.00
CA ASN A 149 4.48 17.79 -7.38
C ASN A 149 3.55 17.11 -8.39
N ASP A 150 3.62 17.54 -9.65
CA ASP A 150 2.82 17.02 -10.76
C ASP A 150 3.75 16.65 -11.93
N PHE A 151 3.57 15.45 -12.50
CA PHE A 151 4.33 15.00 -13.65
C PHE A 151 3.58 13.96 -14.48
N TRP A 152 4.01 13.82 -15.73
CA TRP A 152 3.53 12.83 -16.67
C TRP A 152 4.71 12.00 -17.17
N ILE A 153 4.52 10.69 -17.23
CA ILE A 153 5.55 9.75 -17.64
C ILE A 153 4.95 8.68 -18.54
N THR A 154 5.59 8.47 -19.68
CA THR A 154 5.31 7.30 -20.53
C THR A 154 6.36 6.25 -20.22
N MET A 155 5.89 5.08 -19.77
CA MET A 155 6.72 3.89 -19.61
C MET A 155 7.09 3.34 -20.98
N LYS A 156 8.20 2.61 -21.06
CA LYS A 156 8.69 2.01 -22.30
C LYS A 156 7.68 1.01 -22.85
N ASP A 157 7.71 0.83 -24.17
CA ASP A 157 6.94 -0.21 -24.82
C ASP A 157 7.37 -1.58 -24.31
N ILE A 158 6.41 -2.37 -23.86
CA ILE A 158 6.64 -3.68 -23.28
C ILE A 158 5.96 -4.74 -24.11
N SER A 159 6.62 -5.89 -24.24
CA SER A 159 6.06 -7.08 -24.85
C SER A 159 5.83 -8.10 -23.74
N TYR A 160 4.58 -8.37 -23.38
CA TYR A 160 4.24 -9.24 -22.26
C TYR A 160 3.31 -10.37 -22.70
N ASN A 161 3.52 -11.56 -22.13
CA ASN A 161 2.76 -12.76 -22.46
C ASN A 161 1.63 -13.00 -21.45
N PHE A 162 0.40 -13.10 -21.95
CA PHE A 162 -0.80 -13.27 -21.12
C PHE A 162 -1.23 -14.74 -21.08
N ASP A 163 -0.48 -15.56 -20.35
CA ASP A 163 -0.64 -17.03 -20.36
C ASP A 163 -1.91 -17.56 -19.68
N SER A 164 -2.54 -16.77 -18.81
CA SER A 164 -3.70 -17.19 -18.03
C SER A 164 -4.93 -16.33 -18.33
N VAL A 165 -6.12 -16.92 -18.24
CA VAL A 165 -7.38 -16.16 -18.21
C VAL A 165 -7.50 -15.51 -16.84
N GLY A 166 -7.93 -14.26 -16.81
CA GLY A 166 -8.19 -13.54 -15.56
C GLY A 166 -7.71 -12.10 -15.58
N ILE A 167 -7.66 -11.51 -14.39
CA ILE A 167 -7.27 -10.10 -14.20
C ILE A 167 -5.77 -10.02 -13.93
N TYR A 168 -5.07 -9.35 -14.83
CA TYR A 168 -3.71 -8.89 -14.59
C TYR A 168 -3.75 -7.51 -13.97
N THR A 169 -2.86 -7.25 -13.01
CA THR A 169 -2.82 -5.96 -12.29
C THR A 169 -1.48 -5.28 -12.53
N LEU A 170 -1.50 -4.17 -13.25
CA LEU A 170 -0.38 -3.24 -13.31
C LEU A 170 -0.33 -2.44 -12.02
N ARG A 171 0.85 -2.37 -11.40
CA ARG A 171 1.08 -1.61 -10.17
C ARG A 171 2.13 -0.56 -10.42
N PHE A 172 1.76 0.70 -10.21
CA PHE A 172 2.71 1.80 -10.17
C PHE A 172 3.10 2.05 -8.72
N SER A 173 4.39 1.94 -8.42
CA SER A 173 4.94 2.16 -7.09
C SER A 173 6.00 3.25 -7.12
N VAL A 174 6.09 3.99 -6.01
CA VAL A 174 7.13 4.98 -5.78
C VAL A 174 7.91 4.63 -4.53
N LYS A 175 9.17 5.06 -4.50
CA LYS A 175 10.01 4.98 -3.31
C LYS A 175 10.27 6.40 -2.83
N PRO A 176 9.71 6.82 -1.68
CA PRO A 176 10.02 8.12 -1.12
C PRO A 176 11.53 8.31 -0.89
N ALA A 177 12.00 9.55 -0.91
CA ALA A 177 13.38 9.85 -0.53
C ALA A 177 13.62 9.46 0.93
N GLY A 178 14.77 8.84 1.22
CA GLY A 178 15.10 8.34 2.57
C GLY A 178 14.49 6.97 2.92
N GLU A 179 13.45 6.53 2.20
CA GLU A 179 12.82 5.22 2.43
C GLU A 179 13.54 4.10 1.67
N THR A 180 13.48 2.89 2.23
CA THR A 180 14.08 1.69 1.64
C THR A 180 13.14 0.94 0.70
N SER A 181 11.82 1.06 0.93
CA SER A 181 10.80 0.23 0.31
C SER A 181 9.91 1.03 -0.64
N PHE A 182 9.49 0.36 -1.73
CA PHE A 182 8.49 0.92 -2.65
C PHE A 182 7.09 0.79 -2.06
N GLN A 183 6.24 1.77 -2.33
CA GLN A 183 4.84 1.81 -1.93
C GLN A 183 3.97 1.96 -3.18
N VAL A 184 2.92 1.14 -3.30
CA VAL A 184 1.98 1.18 -4.43
C VAL A 184 1.11 2.42 -4.31
N VAL A 185 1.05 3.24 -5.36
CA VAL A 185 0.25 4.48 -5.38
C VAL A 185 -0.85 4.46 -6.43
N SER A 186 -0.85 3.47 -7.32
CA SER A 186 -1.93 3.22 -8.28
C SER A 186 -1.89 1.78 -8.79
N GLU A 187 -3.07 1.29 -9.18
CA GLU A 187 -3.24 0.01 -9.85
C GLU A 187 -4.14 0.17 -11.07
N LYS A 188 -3.86 -0.62 -12.11
CA LYS A 188 -4.71 -0.73 -13.30
C LYS A 188 -4.88 -2.18 -13.70
N THR A 189 -6.10 -2.57 -14.04
CA THR A 189 -6.41 -3.93 -14.47
C THR A 189 -6.38 -4.07 -15.99
N ILE A 190 -5.88 -5.21 -16.47
CA ILE A 190 -6.00 -5.68 -17.85
C ILE A 190 -6.68 -7.05 -17.81
N ALA A 191 -7.76 -7.22 -18.58
CA ALA A 191 -8.48 -8.49 -18.62
C ALA A 191 -7.93 -9.40 -19.72
N SER A 192 -7.44 -10.58 -19.34
CA SER A 192 -7.14 -11.66 -20.27
C SER A 192 -8.36 -12.57 -20.39
N LYS A 193 -8.90 -12.69 -21.61
CA LYS A 193 -10.10 -13.47 -21.92
C LYS A 193 -9.77 -14.61 -22.88
N SER A 194 -10.57 -15.68 -22.84
CA SER A 194 -10.52 -16.78 -23.82
C SER A 194 -10.85 -16.31 -25.24
#